data_AF-A0ABD3VDT8-F1
#
_entry.id   AF-A0ABD3VDT8-F1
#
_cell.length_a   1.000
_cell.length_b   1.000
_cell.length_c   1.000
_cell.angle_alpha   90.00
_cell.angle_beta   90.00
_cell.angle_gamma   90.00
#
_symmetry.space_group_name_H-M   'P 1'
#
loop_
_entity.id
_entity.type
_entity.pdbx_description
1 polymer ?
#
loop_
_entity_poly.entity_id
_entity_poly.type
_entity_poly.pdbx_seq_one_letter_code
_entity_poly.pdbx_strand_id
1 'polypeptide(L)'
;MQVIVPVFASEGQTLPRVCGFHKERDPYWEQEDNTIQESANRWTCGFCGKTFIAEYYLDLHYDNRHQQYVRQVPDTVCLAEYCDIFRCDVYPGIVSVDFWDTVLCLEDDMAELQQTCQEVVSSCIPEGLPEETVYWMKERIFNATCSYLTCKSYWHTDEKLSGLRIFLQVFVNMAVFSMMILYYILAYQHFYCQFPSDENKQTWQLEQITHGHRINPERTRMYRPYEP
;
A
#
# COMPACT_ATOMS: atom_id res chain seq x y z
N MET A 1 -7.12 19.64 -0.69
CA MET A 1 -7.68 20.39 -1.85
C MET A 1 -8.36 19.51 -2.92
N GLN A 2 -7.86 18.29 -3.21
CA GLN A 2 -8.25 17.48 -4.38
C GLN A 2 -9.73 17.06 -4.45
N VAL A 3 -10.51 17.17 -3.36
CA VAL A 3 -11.91 16.71 -3.31
C VAL A 3 -12.91 17.86 -3.44
N ILE A 4 -12.63 19.02 -2.85
CA ILE A 4 -13.57 20.15 -2.82
C ILE A 4 -13.67 20.80 -4.21
N VAL A 5 -12.54 21.10 -4.85
CA VAL A 5 -12.53 21.81 -6.14
C VAL A 5 -13.26 21.06 -7.26
N PRO A 6 -13.11 19.73 -7.43
CA PRO A 6 -13.85 19.00 -8.46
C PRO A 6 -15.37 18.95 -8.24
N VAL A 7 -15.84 18.98 -6.99
CA VAL A 7 -17.28 18.96 -6.66
C VAL A 7 -17.96 20.27 -7.05
N PHE A 8 -17.29 21.41 -6.86
CA PHE A 8 -17.80 22.70 -7.34
C PHE A 8 -17.75 22.79 -8.88
N ALA A 9 -16.67 22.30 -9.49
CA ALA A 9 -16.50 22.28 -10.93
C ALA A 9 -17.55 21.42 -11.65
N SER A 10 -17.94 20.27 -11.07
CA SER A 10 -18.96 19.40 -11.68
C SER A 10 -20.30 20.07 -11.88
N GLU A 11 -20.60 21.11 -11.10
CA GLU A 11 -21.91 21.77 -11.12
C GLU A 11 -21.84 23.24 -11.53
N GLY A 12 -20.74 23.58 -12.20
CA GLY A 12 -20.53 24.90 -12.81
C GLY A 12 -20.45 26.03 -11.79
N GLN A 13 -20.24 25.73 -10.51
CA GLN A 13 -20.12 26.71 -9.45
C GLN A 13 -18.67 27.08 -9.20
N THR A 14 -18.46 28.32 -8.76
CA THR A 14 -17.16 28.77 -8.27
C THR A 14 -17.21 28.86 -6.75
N LEU A 15 -16.06 28.57 -6.13
CA LEU A 15 -15.95 28.67 -4.68
C LEU A 15 -16.08 30.15 -4.27
N PRO A 16 -16.93 30.51 -3.31
CA PRO A 16 -17.07 31.89 -2.88
C PRO A 16 -15.83 32.36 -2.13
N ARG A 17 -15.52 33.67 -2.20
CA ARG A 17 -14.38 34.27 -1.48
C ARG A 17 -14.48 34.13 0.04
N VAL A 18 -15.69 33.95 0.57
CA VAL A 18 -15.94 33.69 2.00
C VAL A 18 -15.37 32.34 2.44
N CYS A 19 -15.27 31.36 1.54
CA CYS A 19 -14.69 30.07 1.85
C CYS A 19 -13.20 30.20 2.15
N GLY A 20 -12.73 29.55 3.22
CA GLY A 20 -11.30 29.52 3.58
C GLY A 20 -10.40 28.89 2.50
N PHE A 21 -10.95 27.99 1.68
CA PHE A 21 -10.22 27.31 0.60
C PHE A 21 -10.21 28.08 -0.73
N HIS A 22 -10.68 29.33 -0.74
CA HIS A 22 -10.63 30.14 -1.95
C HIS A 22 -9.17 30.46 -2.32
N LYS A 23 -8.81 30.29 -3.59
CA LYS A 23 -7.44 30.50 -4.09
C LYS A 23 -6.83 31.84 -3.65
N GLU A 24 -7.64 32.90 -3.59
CA GLU A 24 -7.16 34.25 -3.21
C GLU A 24 -6.80 34.39 -1.73
N ARG A 25 -7.30 33.49 -0.87
CA ARG A 25 -7.00 33.47 0.57
C ARG A 25 -5.83 32.57 0.91
N ASP A 26 -5.40 31.76 -0.04
CA ASP A 26 -4.18 30.96 0.08
C ASP A 26 -2.95 31.86 -0.18
N PRO A 27 -2.07 32.04 0.83
CA PRO A 27 -0.88 32.86 0.72
C PRO A 27 0.18 32.25 -0.21
N TYR A 28 0.21 30.92 -0.36
CA TYR A 28 1.22 30.17 -1.11
C TYR A 28 0.77 29.79 -2.52
N TRP A 29 -0.50 30.05 -2.87
CA TRP A 29 -1.07 29.73 -4.17
C TRP A 29 -0.21 30.10 -5.39
N GLU A 30 0.45 31.26 -5.40
CA GLU A 30 1.30 31.65 -6.54
C GLU A 30 2.54 30.79 -6.66
N GLN A 31 3.11 30.33 -5.55
CA GLN A 31 4.24 29.40 -5.56
C GLN A 31 3.79 28.02 -6.04
N GLU A 32 2.65 27.54 -5.55
CA GLU A 32 2.05 26.27 -5.96
C GLU A 32 1.66 26.24 -7.45
N ASP A 33 1.03 27.31 -7.96
CA ASP A 33 0.63 27.44 -9.37
C ASP A 33 1.84 27.54 -10.31
N ASN A 34 3.01 27.89 -9.78
CA ASN A 34 4.28 27.91 -10.51
C ASN A 34 5.16 26.69 -10.21
N THR A 35 4.64 25.65 -9.54
CA THR A 35 5.33 24.39 -9.36
C THR A 35 5.07 23.45 -10.54
N ILE A 36 6.14 22.93 -11.14
CA ILE A 36 6.05 21.99 -12.27
C ILE A 36 6.56 20.62 -11.82
N GLN A 37 5.65 19.66 -11.63
CA GLN A 37 6.02 18.26 -11.35
C GLN A 37 6.19 17.49 -12.67
N GLU A 38 7.44 17.29 -13.09
CA GLU A 38 7.73 16.58 -14.33
C GLU A 38 7.80 15.05 -14.12
N SER A 39 8.14 14.62 -12.91
CA SER A 39 8.09 13.21 -12.47
C SER A 39 8.06 13.15 -10.94
N ALA A 40 7.86 11.96 -10.36
CA ALA A 40 7.86 11.77 -8.90
C ALA A 40 9.08 12.38 -8.19
N ASN A 41 10.24 12.35 -8.85
CA ASN A 41 11.51 12.81 -8.28
C ASN A 41 12.06 14.05 -9.01
N ARG A 42 11.20 14.81 -9.71
CA ARG A 42 11.63 15.94 -10.52
C ARG A 42 10.62 17.08 -10.43
N TRP A 43 10.97 18.06 -9.61
CA TRP A 43 10.16 19.21 -9.26
C TRP A 43 10.86 20.48 -9.70
N THR A 44 10.25 21.25 -10.59
CA THR A 44 10.88 22.42 -11.20
C THR A 44 10.17 23.70 -10.76
N CYS A 45 10.95 24.68 -10.30
CA CYS A 45 10.48 26.02 -9.97
C CYS A 45 10.15 26.80 -11.25
N GLY A 46 8.89 27.22 -11.41
CA GLY A 46 8.43 27.99 -12.56
C GLY A 46 9.02 29.40 -12.67
N PHE A 47 9.48 29.99 -11.55
CA PHE A 47 10.04 31.35 -11.56
C PHE A 47 11.48 31.43 -12.08
N CYS A 48 12.32 30.42 -11.78
CA CYS A 48 13.75 30.45 -12.15
C CYS A 48 14.24 29.21 -12.90
N GLY A 49 13.41 28.18 -13.07
CA GLY A 49 13.72 26.96 -13.81
C GLY A 49 14.66 25.98 -13.10
N LYS A 50 14.94 26.17 -11.81
CA LYS A 50 15.73 25.21 -11.03
C LYS A 50 14.90 23.97 -10.73
N THR A 51 15.55 22.81 -10.82
CA THR A 51 14.92 21.51 -10.58
C THR A 51 15.46 20.87 -9.31
N PHE A 52 14.57 20.19 -8.59
CA PHE A 52 14.79 19.56 -7.31
C PHE A 52 14.31 18.11 -7.33
N ILE A 53 14.90 17.29 -6.45
CA ILE A 53 14.62 15.85 -6.40
C ILE A 53 13.29 15.56 -5.67
N ALA A 54 12.85 16.45 -4.79
CA ALA A 54 11.60 16.32 -4.04
C ALA A 54 10.96 17.71 -3.85
N GLU A 55 9.64 17.71 -3.69
CA GLU A 55 8.82 18.90 -3.40
C GLU A 55 9.36 19.68 -2.20
N TYR A 56 9.70 18.99 -1.11
CA TYR A 56 10.31 19.58 0.08
C TYR A 56 11.50 20.52 -0.21
N TYR A 57 12.39 20.14 -1.15
CA TYR A 57 13.55 20.98 -1.49
C TYR A 57 13.17 22.18 -2.36
N LEU A 58 12.09 22.05 -3.13
CA LEU A 58 11.51 23.15 -3.89
C LEU A 58 10.86 24.17 -2.93
N ASP A 59 10.11 23.70 -1.93
CA ASP A 59 9.46 24.55 -0.91
C ASP A 59 10.51 25.33 -0.12
N LEU A 60 11.56 24.65 0.35
CA LEU A 60 12.69 25.30 0.99
C LEU A 60 13.36 26.34 0.08
N HIS A 61 13.44 26.09 -1.23
CA HIS A 61 13.94 27.08 -2.18
C HIS A 61 12.98 28.28 -2.31
N TYR A 62 11.67 28.05 -2.32
CA TYR A 62 10.68 29.13 -2.33
C TYR A 62 10.82 30.03 -1.10
N ASP A 63 10.92 29.44 0.09
CA ASP A 63 11.13 30.15 1.35
C ASP A 63 12.40 30.98 1.38
N ASN A 64 13.45 30.59 0.66
CA ASN A 64 14.73 31.29 0.69
C ASN A 64 14.92 32.31 -0.45
N ARG A 65 14.27 32.11 -1.59
CA ARG A 65 14.56 32.85 -2.84
C ARG A 65 13.36 33.54 -3.47
N HIS A 66 12.16 33.10 -3.10
CA HIS A 66 10.90 33.50 -3.74
C HIS A 66 9.83 33.89 -2.72
N GLN A 67 10.24 34.37 -1.53
CA GLN A 67 9.33 34.93 -0.52
C GLN A 67 8.47 36.07 -1.06
N GLN A 68 8.95 36.79 -2.09
CA GLN A 68 8.19 37.87 -2.74
C GLN A 68 6.89 37.40 -3.41
N TYR A 69 6.74 36.09 -3.68
CA TYR A 69 5.52 35.50 -4.25
C TYR A 69 4.58 34.92 -3.19
N VAL A 70 4.86 35.17 -1.91
CA VAL A 70 3.92 34.87 -0.82
C VAL A 70 2.97 36.05 -0.69
N ARG A 71 1.67 35.81 -0.94
CA ARG A 71 0.67 36.86 -0.86
C ARG A 71 0.44 37.30 0.58
N GLN A 72 0.46 38.63 0.79
CA GLN A 72 0.17 39.28 2.06
C GLN A 72 -1.23 39.89 1.98
N VAL A 73 -2.27 39.10 2.27
CA VAL A 73 -3.68 39.55 2.27
C VAL A 73 -4.18 39.56 3.73
N PRO A 74 -4.95 40.57 4.18
CA PRO A 74 -5.45 40.60 5.55
C PRO A 74 -6.37 39.42 5.92
N ASP A 75 -7.01 38.78 4.93
CA ASP A 75 -7.90 37.62 5.10
C ASP A 75 -7.24 36.29 4.71
N THR A 76 -5.89 36.19 4.74
CA THR A 76 -5.18 34.94 4.44
C THR A 76 -5.58 33.83 5.40
N VAL A 77 -5.68 32.62 4.87
CA VAL A 77 -5.94 31.40 5.64
C VAL A 77 -4.84 30.39 5.35
N CYS A 78 -4.24 29.85 6.41
CA CYS A 78 -3.27 28.78 6.26
C CYS A 78 -4.02 27.45 6.17
N LEU A 79 -3.87 26.72 5.05
CA LEU A 79 -4.59 25.45 4.86
C LEU A 79 -4.16 24.36 5.86
N ALA A 80 -2.98 24.51 6.48
CA ALA A 80 -2.51 23.63 7.54
C ALA A 80 -3.43 23.64 8.78
N GLU A 81 -4.18 24.72 9.02
CA GLU A 81 -5.17 24.78 10.11
C GLU A 81 -6.32 23.78 9.93
N TYR A 82 -6.52 23.26 8.72
CA TYR A 82 -7.54 22.26 8.42
C TYR A 82 -6.95 20.87 8.19
N CYS A 83 -5.68 20.64 8.56
CA CYS A 83 -5.05 19.33 8.33
C CYS A 83 -5.74 18.18 9.07
N ASP A 84 -6.29 18.46 10.24
CA ASP A 84 -7.06 17.48 11.01
C ASP A 84 -8.33 17.05 10.28
N ILE A 85 -8.99 17.99 9.59
CA ILE A 85 -10.19 17.76 8.78
C ILE A 85 -9.85 16.98 7.50
N PHE A 86 -8.75 17.34 6.84
CA PHE A 86 -8.32 16.68 5.60
C PHE A 86 -7.48 15.43 5.83
N ARG A 87 -7.22 15.06 7.10
CA ARG A 87 -6.44 13.88 7.47
C ARG A 87 -5.06 13.91 6.80
N CYS A 88 -4.35 15.05 6.88
CA CYS A 88 -3.01 15.21 6.29
C CYS A 88 -2.04 14.10 6.72
N ASP A 89 -2.20 13.58 7.94
CA ASP A 89 -1.37 12.53 8.54
C ASP A 89 -1.60 11.15 7.91
N VAL A 90 -2.72 10.97 7.22
CA VAL A 90 -3.12 9.68 6.61
C VAL A 90 -2.58 9.53 5.19
N TYR A 91 -1.77 10.49 4.71
CA TYR A 91 -1.16 10.42 3.39
C TYR A 91 -0.21 9.21 3.28
N PRO A 92 -0.28 8.41 2.20
CA PRO A 92 0.47 7.17 2.09
C PRO A 92 1.99 7.41 2.11
N GLY A 93 2.65 6.90 3.15
CA GLY A 93 4.12 6.75 3.19
C GLY A 93 4.87 7.62 4.19
N ILE A 94 4.20 8.47 4.98
CA ILE A 94 4.88 9.34 5.97
C ILE A 94 4.69 8.84 7.40
N VAL A 95 3.48 8.39 7.76
CA VAL A 95 3.16 7.97 9.14
C VAL A 95 2.71 6.52 9.14
N SER A 96 3.39 5.68 9.93
CA SER A 96 2.85 4.38 10.32
C SER A 96 1.85 4.62 11.44
N VAL A 97 0.57 4.31 11.20
CA VAL A 97 -0.46 4.40 12.25
C VAL A 97 -0.04 3.50 13.40
N ASP A 98 0.24 4.09 14.56
CA ASP A 98 0.59 3.32 15.74
C ASP A 98 -0.67 2.74 16.37
N PHE A 99 -0.52 1.59 17.02
CA PHE A 99 -1.63 0.95 17.74
C PHE A 99 -2.29 1.92 18.74
N TRP A 100 -1.49 2.77 19.39
CA TRP A 100 -1.97 3.75 20.36
C TRP A 100 -2.84 4.84 19.74
N ASP A 101 -2.61 5.23 18.49
CA ASP A 101 -3.43 6.25 17.80
C ASP A 101 -4.86 5.79 17.57
N THR A 102 -5.05 4.47 17.43
CA THR A 102 -6.38 3.87 17.32
C THR A 102 -7.03 3.68 18.70
N VAL A 103 -6.26 3.28 19.71
CA VAL A 103 -6.78 2.96 21.06
C VAL A 103 -7.05 4.20 21.91
N LEU A 104 -6.22 5.24 21.78
CA LEU A 104 -6.38 6.50 22.49
C LEU A 104 -7.36 7.46 21.79
N CYS A 105 -7.97 7.03 20.68
CA CYS A 105 -8.95 7.86 19.97
C CYS A 105 -10.18 8.09 20.84
N LEU A 106 -10.55 9.37 21.01
CA LEU A 106 -11.72 9.80 21.74
C LEU A 106 -12.85 10.13 20.76
N GLU A 107 -14.02 9.52 20.97
CA GLU A 107 -15.18 9.74 20.10
C GLU A 107 -15.71 11.17 20.20
N ASP A 108 -15.63 11.78 21.39
CA ASP A 108 -16.07 13.16 21.62
C ASP A 108 -15.24 14.17 20.80
N ASP A 109 -13.91 14.04 20.81
CA ASP A 109 -13.00 14.89 20.04
C ASP A 109 -13.24 14.73 18.52
N MET A 110 -13.49 13.50 18.07
CA MET A 110 -13.83 13.25 16.66
C MET A 110 -15.17 13.85 16.26
N ALA A 111 -16.16 13.85 17.17
CA ALA A 111 -17.46 14.47 16.93
C ALA A 111 -17.34 16.00 16.82
N GLU A 112 -16.53 16.63 17.69
CA GLU A 112 -16.21 18.07 17.60
C GLU A 112 -15.51 18.41 16.27
N LEU A 113 -14.54 17.59 15.87
CA LEU A 113 -13.83 17.78 14.61
C LEU A 113 -14.76 17.60 13.40
N GLN A 114 -15.65 16.62 13.45
CA GLN A 114 -16.66 16.40 12.43
C GLN A 114 -17.65 17.56 12.33
N GLN A 115 -18.07 18.14 13.46
CA GLN A 115 -18.92 19.32 13.47
C GLN A 115 -18.19 20.52 12.83
N THR A 116 -16.92 20.74 13.20
CA THR A 116 -16.08 21.79 12.62
C THR A 116 -15.98 21.62 11.09
N CYS A 117 -15.83 20.38 10.61
CA CYS A 117 -15.87 20.08 9.17
C CYS A 117 -17.19 20.50 8.52
N GLN A 118 -18.33 20.20 9.13
CA GLN A 118 -19.65 20.59 8.60
C GLN A 118 -19.84 22.11 8.54
N GLU A 119 -19.34 22.83 9.54
CA GLU A 119 -19.39 24.30 9.59
C GLU A 119 -18.54 24.91 8.46
N VAL A 120 -17.31 24.41 8.29
CA VAL A 120 -16.41 24.85 7.22
C VAL A 120 -17.02 24.58 5.85
N VAL A 121 -17.56 23.37 5.61
CA VAL A 121 -18.24 23.03 4.35
C VAL A 121 -19.44 23.94 4.11
N SER A 122 -20.23 24.23 5.14
CA SER A 122 -21.39 25.10 5.03
C SER A 122 -21.01 26.54 4.67
N SER A 123 -19.89 27.05 5.19
CA SER A 123 -19.38 28.40 4.87
C SER A 123 -18.93 28.54 3.41
N CYS A 124 -18.66 27.43 2.72
CA CYS A 124 -18.14 27.41 1.37
C CYS A 124 -19.22 27.33 0.28
N ILE A 125 -20.49 27.20 0.65
CA ILE A 125 -21.58 27.13 -0.32
C ILE A 125 -22.14 28.54 -0.57
N PRO A 126 -22.20 29.01 -1.82
CA PRO A 126 -22.70 30.34 -2.13
C PRO A 126 -24.21 30.45 -1.89
N GLU A 127 -24.64 31.64 -1.46
CA GLU A 127 -26.06 31.96 -1.30
C GLU A 127 -26.75 32.08 -2.66
N GLY A 128 -28.04 31.71 -2.72
CA GLY A 128 -28.86 31.85 -3.94
C GLY A 128 -28.92 30.62 -4.85
N LEU A 129 -28.38 29.48 -4.42
CA LEU A 129 -28.53 28.20 -5.11
C LEU A 129 -29.88 27.52 -4.81
N PRO A 130 -30.40 26.68 -5.73
CA PRO A 130 -31.54 25.82 -5.44
C PRO A 130 -31.26 24.91 -4.23
N GLU A 131 -32.29 24.66 -3.41
CA GLU A 131 -32.15 23.84 -2.19
C GLU A 131 -31.62 22.43 -2.49
N GLU A 132 -32.10 21.81 -3.57
CA GLU A 132 -31.60 20.52 -4.06
C GLU A 132 -30.10 20.58 -4.38
N THR A 133 -29.66 21.69 -4.99
CA THR A 133 -28.25 21.88 -5.35
C THR A 133 -27.36 21.95 -4.12
N VAL A 134 -27.78 22.76 -3.15
CA VAL A 134 -27.08 22.91 -1.87
C VAL A 134 -27.01 21.57 -1.14
N TYR A 135 -28.10 20.79 -1.14
CA TYR A 135 -28.16 19.50 -0.47
C TYR A 135 -27.12 18.52 -1.04
N TRP A 136 -27.08 18.33 -2.37
CA TRP A 136 -26.13 17.38 -2.97
C TRP A 136 -24.68 17.84 -2.80
N MET A 137 -24.41 19.16 -2.83
CA MET A 137 -23.07 19.71 -2.58
C MET A 137 -22.60 19.35 -1.17
N LYS A 138 -23.44 19.63 -0.18
CA LYS A 138 -23.14 19.30 1.22
C LYS A 138 -22.89 17.81 1.38
N GLU A 139 -23.78 16.97 0.87
CA GLU A 139 -23.69 15.53 1.02
C GLU A 139 -22.42 14.96 0.36
N ARG A 140 -22.09 15.42 -0.85
CA ARG A 140 -20.92 14.91 -1.59
C ARG A 140 -19.60 15.32 -0.95
N ILE A 141 -19.49 16.56 -0.47
CA ILE A 141 -18.30 17.03 0.27
C ILE A 141 -18.22 16.32 1.62
N PHE A 142 -19.34 16.19 2.34
CA PHE A 142 -19.42 15.48 3.60
C PHE A 142 -18.95 14.03 3.45
N ASN A 143 -19.51 13.28 2.49
CA ASN A 143 -19.20 11.87 2.28
C ASN A 143 -17.74 11.65 1.86
N ALA A 144 -17.13 12.62 1.19
CA ALA A 144 -15.75 12.51 0.73
C ALA A 144 -14.71 13.03 1.73
N THR A 145 -15.10 13.83 2.73
CA THR A 145 -14.18 14.42 3.72
C THR A 145 -14.64 14.15 5.15
N CYS A 146 -15.76 14.75 5.59
CA CYS A 146 -16.17 14.72 7.00
C CYS A 146 -16.63 13.33 7.51
N SER A 147 -17.10 12.44 6.64
CA SER A 147 -17.54 11.07 7.00
C SER A 147 -16.41 10.20 7.58
N TYR A 148 -15.16 10.55 7.28
CA TYR A 148 -13.98 9.86 7.76
C TYR A 148 -13.52 10.31 9.15
N LEU A 149 -14.11 11.38 9.69
CA LEU A 149 -13.76 11.94 11.01
C LEU A 149 -14.44 11.15 12.14
N THR A 150 -14.15 9.85 12.21
CA THR A 150 -14.58 8.97 13.31
C THR A 150 -13.44 8.04 13.67
N CYS A 151 -13.34 7.61 14.94
CA CYS A 151 -12.26 6.71 15.37
C CYS A 151 -12.15 5.44 14.52
N LYS A 152 -13.27 4.96 13.99
CA LYS A 152 -13.32 3.79 13.11
C LYS A 152 -12.75 4.08 11.72
N SER A 153 -13.10 5.22 11.11
CA SER A 153 -12.79 5.52 9.70
C SER A 153 -11.60 6.44 9.48
N TYR A 154 -11.12 7.12 10.54
CA TYR A 154 -10.07 8.13 10.44
C TYR A 154 -8.75 7.58 9.89
N TRP A 155 -8.43 6.32 10.17
CA TRP A 155 -7.20 5.69 9.67
C TRP A 155 -7.43 4.78 8.46
N HIS A 156 -8.66 4.69 7.92
CA HIS A 156 -8.93 3.87 6.74
C HIS A 156 -8.47 4.59 5.45
N THR A 157 -7.47 4.04 4.77
CA THR A 157 -7.07 4.42 3.42
C THR A 157 -7.72 3.51 2.38
N ASP A 158 -8.14 4.06 1.23
CA ASP A 158 -8.65 3.25 0.11
C ASP A 158 -7.55 2.34 -0.46
N GLU A 159 -7.59 1.06 -0.06
CA GLU A 159 -6.66 -0.02 -0.42
C GLU A 159 -6.67 -0.43 -1.92
N LYS A 160 -7.20 0.38 -2.83
CA LYS A 160 -7.35 -0.03 -4.24
C LYS A 160 -6.02 -0.31 -4.94
N LEU A 161 -4.92 0.32 -4.50
CA LEU A 161 -3.58 0.07 -5.03
C LEU A 161 -2.78 -0.98 -4.24
N SER A 162 -3.22 -1.36 -3.03
CA SER A 162 -2.56 -2.38 -2.21
C SER A 162 -2.97 -3.79 -2.63
N GLY A 163 -4.22 -4.00 -3.06
CA GLY A 163 -4.72 -5.33 -3.47
C GLY A 163 -3.84 -6.01 -4.52
N LEU A 164 -3.59 -5.36 -5.66
CA LEU A 164 -2.73 -5.92 -6.73
C LEU A 164 -1.30 -6.20 -6.23
N ARG A 165 -0.71 -5.27 -5.45
CA ARG A 165 0.63 -5.45 -4.88
C ARG A 165 0.68 -6.61 -3.89
N ILE A 166 -0.34 -6.78 -3.06
CA ILE A 166 -0.48 -7.89 -2.11
C ILE A 166 -0.64 -9.21 -2.88
N PHE A 167 -1.50 -9.26 -3.91
CA PHE A 167 -1.66 -10.46 -4.74
C PHE A 167 -0.36 -10.87 -5.44
N LEU A 168 0.35 -9.90 -6.03
CA LEU A 168 1.65 -10.14 -6.66
C LEU A 168 2.69 -10.62 -5.63
N GLN A 169 2.72 -10.02 -4.45
CA GLN A 169 3.63 -10.41 -3.37
C GLN A 169 3.34 -11.84 -2.88
N VAL A 170 2.07 -12.21 -2.68
CA VAL A 170 1.69 -13.57 -2.29
C VAL A 170 2.07 -14.59 -3.36
N PHE A 171 1.84 -14.27 -4.63
CA PHE A 171 2.20 -15.15 -5.76
C PHE A 171 3.71 -15.39 -5.84
N VAL A 172 4.52 -14.32 -5.71
CA VAL A 172 5.99 -14.42 -5.70
C VAL A 172 6.48 -15.30 -4.55
N ASN A 173 5.94 -15.11 -3.33
CA ASN A 173 6.32 -15.94 -2.18
C ASN A 173 5.98 -17.42 -2.42
N MET A 174 4.76 -17.73 -2.89
CA MET A 174 4.35 -19.11 -3.20
C MET A 174 5.25 -19.78 -4.25
N ALA A 175 5.66 -19.03 -5.29
CA ALA A 175 6.57 -19.54 -6.31
C ALA A 175 7.96 -19.87 -5.73
N VAL A 176 8.49 -19.01 -4.85
CA VAL A 176 9.78 -19.24 -4.17
C VAL A 176 9.73 -20.48 -3.28
N PHE A 177 8.68 -20.64 -2.47
CA PHE A 177 8.50 -21.83 -1.64
C PHE A 177 8.38 -23.11 -2.48
N SER A 178 7.63 -23.06 -3.58
CA SER A 178 7.46 -24.21 -4.47
C SER A 178 8.79 -24.60 -5.14
N MET A 179 9.56 -23.62 -5.62
CA MET A 179 10.90 -23.85 -6.18
C MET A 179 11.85 -24.45 -5.15
N MET A 180 11.79 -23.99 -3.91
CA MET A 180 12.60 -24.52 -2.81
C MET A 180 12.24 -26.00 -2.52
N ILE A 181 10.95 -26.33 -2.48
CA ILE A 181 10.48 -27.71 -2.27
C ILE A 181 10.95 -28.62 -3.42
N LEU A 182 10.79 -28.19 -4.67
CA LEU A 182 11.24 -28.94 -5.84
C LEU A 182 12.75 -29.17 -5.82
N TYR A 183 13.53 -28.15 -5.44
CA TYR A 183 14.98 -28.29 -5.26
C TYR A 183 15.32 -29.39 -4.25
N TYR A 184 14.66 -29.42 -3.09
CA TYR A 184 14.90 -30.46 -2.09
C TYR A 184 14.49 -31.86 -2.58
N ILE A 185 13.40 -31.99 -3.33
CA ILE A 185 12.98 -33.28 -3.91
C ILE A 185 14.02 -33.78 -4.92
N LEU A 186 14.50 -32.92 -5.81
CA LEU A 186 15.52 -33.27 -6.80
C LEU A 186 16.85 -33.61 -6.14
N ALA A 187 17.26 -32.85 -5.12
CA ALA A 187 18.44 -33.16 -4.33
C ALA A 187 18.30 -34.51 -3.63
N TYR A 188 17.14 -34.78 -3.01
CA TYR A 188 16.86 -36.06 -2.38
C TYR A 188 16.92 -37.23 -3.38
N GLN A 189 16.32 -37.08 -4.57
CA GLN A 189 16.43 -38.10 -5.62
C GLN A 189 17.88 -38.30 -6.07
N HIS A 190 18.66 -37.24 -6.24
CA HIS A 190 20.06 -37.36 -6.64
C HIS A 190 20.92 -38.05 -5.57
N PHE A 191 20.76 -37.70 -4.30
CA PHE A 191 21.55 -38.27 -3.20
C PHE A 191 21.10 -39.67 -2.79
N TYR A 192 19.78 -39.95 -2.80
CA TYR A 192 19.23 -41.20 -2.27
C TYR A 192 18.74 -42.17 -3.35
N CYS A 193 18.22 -41.70 -4.49
CA CYS A 193 17.79 -42.60 -5.57
C CYS A 193 18.92 -43.00 -6.54
N GLN A 194 20.12 -42.39 -6.45
CA GLN A 194 21.30 -42.90 -7.15
C GLN A 194 22.01 -44.05 -6.39
N PHE A 195 21.51 -44.42 -5.20
CA PHE A 195 21.90 -45.61 -4.45
C PHE A 195 20.81 -46.70 -4.51
N PRO A 196 20.50 -47.29 -5.69
CA PRO A 196 20.41 -48.76 -5.70
C PRO A 196 20.73 -49.41 -7.07
N SER A 197 21.82 -50.19 -7.20
CA SER A 197 21.81 -51.40 -8.08
C SER A 197 22.97 -52.40 -7.92
N ASP A 198 23.97 -52.21 -7.05
CA ASP A 198 25.08 -53.17 -7.02
C ASP A 198 24.79 -54.44 -6.19
N GLU A 199 23.88 -54.40 -5.22
CA GLU A 199 23.43 -55.63 -4.52
C GLU A 199 22.35 -56.42 -5.29
N ASN A 200 21.47 -55.75 -6.04
CA ASN A 200 20.39 -56.43 -6.76
C ASN A 200 20.79 -57.00 -8.14
N LYS A 201 21.96 -56.66 -8.68
CA LYS A 201 22.46 -57.32 -9.90
C LYS A 201 23.00 -58.74 -9.62
N GLN A 202 23.51 -59.00 -8.41
CA GLN A 202 23.99 -60.33 -8.03
C GLN A 202 22.85 -61.31 -7.73
N THR A 203 21.73 -60.85 -7.17
CA THR A 203 20.59 -61.71 -6.83
C THR A 203 19.91 -62.30 -8.08
N TRP A 204 19.69 -61.50 -9.15
CA TRP A 204 19.14 -62.01 -10.41
C TRP A 204 20.10 -62.90 -11.20
N GLN A 205 21.42 -62.72 -11.06
CA GLN A 205 22.42 -63.60 -11.70
C GLN A 205 22.55 -64.95 -10.99
N LEU A 206 22.46 -64.99 -9.65
CA LEU A 206 22.51 -66.23 -8.88
C LEU A 206 21.25 -67.08 -9.07
N GLU A 207 20.07 -66.47 -9.21
CA GLU A 207 18.81 -67.19 -9.44
C GLU A 207 18.74 -67.82 -10.84
N GLN A 208 19.38 -67.24 -11.86
CA GLN A 208 19.47 -67.84 -13.19
C GLN A 208 20.46 -69.02 -13.25
N ILE A 209 21.50 -69.03 -12.42
CA ILE A 209 22.48 -70.14 -12.35
C ILE A 209 21.89 -71.35 -11.60
N THR A 210 21.09 -71.13 -10.56
CA THR A 210 20.49 -72.21 -9.75
C THR A 210 19.31 -72.90 -10.44
N HIS A 211 18.57 -72.23 -11.32
CA HIS A 211 17.47 -72.84 -12.06
C HIS A 211 17.88 -73.63 -13.32
N GLY A 212 19.15 -73.56 -13.76
CA GLY A 212 19.66 -74.25 -14.95
C GLY A 212 20.22 -75.66 -14.74
N HIS A 213 20.50 -76.09 -13.51
CA HIS A 213 21.09 -77.40 -13.23
C HIS A 213 20.15 -78.28 -12.39
N ARG A 214 19.17 -78.91 -13.06
CA ARG A 214 18.43 -80.04 -12.51
C ARG A 214 19.12 -81.34 -12.94
N ILE A 215 19.97 -81.91 -12.09
CA ILE A 215 20.44 -83.32 -12.22
C ILE A 215 20.36 -84.02 -10.85
N ASN A 216 19.33 -84.87 -10.75
CA ASN A 216 19.15 -86.12 -9.99
C ASN A 216 19.67 -86.28 -8.54
N PRO A 217 18.80 -86.58 -7.54
CA PRO A 217 19.21 -86.97 -6.19
C PRO A 217 19.25 -88.50 -6.03
N GLU A 218 20.44 -89.10 -5.92
CA GLU A 218 20.59 -90.43 -5.32
C GLU A 218 21.94 -90.59 -4.60
N ARG A 219 21.90 -91.30 -3.45
CA ARG A 219 23.03 -91.94 -2.73
C ARG A 219 23.95 -90.98 -1.94
N THR A 220 24.36 -91.18 -0.68
CA THR A 220 24.46 -92.38 0.18
C THR A 220 24.74 -91.97 1.64
N ARG A 221 24.02 -92.59 2.58
CA ARG A 221 24.39 -93.09 3.92
C ARG A 221 25.73 -92.71 4.63
N MET A 222 25.57 -92.51 5.95
CA MET A 222 26.40 -92.99 7.10
C MET A 222 27.77 -92.33 7.38
N TYR A 223 27.91 -91.72 8.56
CA TYR A 223 28.48 -92.36 9.77
C TYR A 223 28.37 -91.42 11.00
N ARG A 224 27.96 -91.99 12.15
CA ARG A 224 28.07 -91.43 13.53
C ARG A 224 29.35 -92.03 14.16
N PRO A 225 30.05 -91.37 15.12
CA PRO A 225 29.80 -91.58 16.57
C PRO A 225 29.93 -90.27 17.40
N TYR A 226 29.15 -90.02 18.47
CA TYR A 226 29.38 -90.36 19.91
C TYR A 226 30.72 -89.79 20.46
N GLU A 227 30.85 -89.11 21.60
CA GLU A 227 30.07 -88.80 22.83
C GLU A 227 30.96 -87.75 23.61
N PRO A 228 30.76 -87.34 24.88
CA PRO A 228 29.96 -87.88 26.01
C PRO A 228 28.71 -87.06 26.39
#